data_AF-A0A9Q1LB99-F1
#
_entry.id   AF-A0A9Q1LB99-F1
#
_cell.length_a   1.000
_cell.length_b   1.000
_cell.length_c   1.000
_cell.angle_alpha   90.00
_cell.angle_beta   90.00
_cell.angle_gamma   90.00
#
_symmetry.space_group_name_H-M   'P 1'
#
loop_
_entity.id
_entity.type
_entity.pdbx_description
1 polymer ?
#
loop_
_entity_poly.entity_id
_entity_poly.type
_entity_poly.pdbx_seq_one_letter_code
_entity_poly.pdbx_strand_id
1 'polypeptide(L)'
;MKYLMLYVLDKPFSDFVPILSKDLYSIEPWVIFNGKKEKTLYFFTELKKKKTENTRYVRSVGKGSWKSQDKGKAVCSERGSLLGYKRSLRYQHSGSPHDGQWLMKEYSLCENVKKHLRDQREYNKENYVLCRVKRKAGKDDTVARKETIEVEELDEIIDPPNGSLNLSNDATKLRLANGN
;
A
#
# COMPACT_ATOMS: atom_id res chain seq x y z
N MET A 1 -3.32 4.00 -5.74
CA MET A 1 -3.49 2.74 -6.50
C MET A 1 -2.66 2.69 -7.80
N LYS A 2 -2.52 3.79 -8.55
CA LYS A 2 -1.73 3.90 -9.79
C LYS A 2 -0.33 3.27 -9.71
N TYR A 3 0.45 3.59 -8.68
CA TYR A 3 1.82 3.08 -8.54
C TYR A 3 1.87 1.56 -8.31
N LEU A 4 0.87 0.98 -7.64
CA LEU A 4 0.77 -0.48 -7.54
C LEU A 4 0.52 -1.11 -8.92
N MET A 5 -0.38 -0.54 -9.72
CA MET A 5 -0.61 -1.00 -11.10
C MET A 5 0.65 -0.92 -11.95
N LEU A 6 1.37 0.21 -11.93
CA LEU A 6 2.62 0.36 -12.68
C LEU A 6 3.66 -0.68 -12.23
N TYR A 7 3.81 -0.87 -10.92
CA TYR A 7 4.77 -1.83 -10.36
C TYR A 7 4.47 -3.28 -10.72
N VAL A 8 3.20 -3.71 -10.69
CA VAL A 8 2.84 -5.10 -11.03
C VAL A 8 2.92 -5.39 -12.53
N LEU A 9 2.88 -4.36 -13.37
CA LEU A 9 3.00 -4.43 -14.83
C LEU A 9 4.43 -4.21 -15.33
N ASP A 10 5.41 -4.10 -14.42
CA ASP A 10 6.79 -3.72 -14.73
C ASP A 10 6.90 -2.43 -15.58
N LYS A 11 5.95 -1.50 -15.38
CA LYS A 11 5.95 -0.19 -16.03
C LYS A 11 6.75 0.81 -15.19
N PRO A 12 7.59 1.65 -15.83
CA PRO A 12 8.34 2.66 -15.12
C PRO A 12 7.39 3.71 -14.51
N PHE A 13 7.83 4.31 -13.41
CA PHE A 13 7.23 5.49 -12.81
C PHE A 13 8.35 6.43 -12.35
N SER A 14 8.01 7.68 -12.10
CA SER A 14 8.99 8.72 -11.74
C SER A 14 9.81 8.35 -10.50
N ASP A 15 11.13 8.43 -10.60
CA ASP A 15 12.08 8.21 -9.49
C ASP A 15 11.93 9.26 -8.37
N PHE A 16 11.26 10.38 -8.66
CA PHE A 16 10.89 11.37 -7.65
C PHE A 16 9.85 10.86 -6.64
N VAL A 17 9.26 9.68 -6.87
CA VAL A 17 8.30 9.04 -5.95
C VAL A 17 9.03 7.93 -5.18
N PRO A 18 9.48 8.18 -3.93
CA PRO A 18 10.37 7.27 -3.21
C PRO A 18 9.61 6.07 -2.62
N ILE A 19 9.32 5.07 -3.45
CA ILE A 19 8.70 3.81 -3.04
C ILE A 19 9.75 2.70 -3.04
N LEU A 20 9.95 2.07 -1.87
CA LEU A 20 10.98 1.04 -1.68
C LEU A 20 10.39 -0.36 -1.91
N SER A 21 11.14 -1.28 -2.52
CA SER A 21 10.76 -2.71 -2.52
C SER A 21 11.36 -3.40 -1.30
N LYS A 22 10.54 -3.86 -0.35
CA LYS A 22 11.03 -4.51 0.89
C LYS A 22 9.94 -5.40 1.52
N ASP A 23 10.35 -6.53 2.10
CA ASP A 23 9.45 -7.37 2.90
C ASP A 23 9.13 -6.71 4.25
N LEU A 24 7.97 -6.06 4.34
CA LEU A 24 7.51 -5.38 5.55
C LEU A 24 7.10 -6.33 6.68
N TYR A 25 6.93 -7.62 6.40
CA TYR A 25 6.49 -8.59 7.39
C TYR A 25 7.65 -9.36 8.03
N SER A 26 8.89 -9.03 7.65
CA SER A 26 10.12 -9.64 8.19
C SER A 26 10.82 -8.81 9.25
N ILE A 27 10.54 -7.50 9.34
CA ILE A 27 11.29 -6.54 10.18
C ILE A 27 10.33 -5.58 10.89
N GLU A 28 10.49 -5.37 12.19
CA GLU A 28 9.64 -4.47 12.97
C GLU A 28 9.72 -3.01 12.47
N PRO A 29 8.61 -2.25 12.52
CA PRO A 29 8.55 -0.95 11.86
C PRO A 29 9.56 0.07 12.37
N TRP A 30 9.87 0.11 13.67
CA TRP A 30 10.89 1.04 14.19
C TRP A 30 12.29 0.72 13.68
N VAL A 31 12.60 -0.54 13.39
CA VAL A 31 13.89 -0.95 12.81
C VAL A 31 14.01 -0.43 11.38
N ILE A 32 12.92 -0.48 10.60
CA ILE A 32 12.88 0.03 9.21
C ILE A 32 13.17 1.53 9.16
N PHE A 33 12.72 2.27 10.18
CA PHE A 33 12.85 3.72 10.28
C PHE A 33 14.07 4.15 11.10
N ASN A 34 14.85 3.23 11.66
CA ASN A 34 15.99 3.58 12.49
C ASN A 34 17.01 4.40 11.69
N GLY A 35 17.41 5.55 12.21
CA GLY A 35 18.33 6.49 11.53
C GLY A 35 17.74 7.26 10.35
N LYS A 36 16.45 7.06 10.01
CA LYS A 36 15.78 7.81 8.96
C LYS A 36 15.15 9.09 9.51
N LYS A 37 15.26 10.18 8.75
CA LYS A 37 14.64 11.46 9.13
C LYS A 37 13.14 11.46 8.80
N GLU A 38 12.76 10.71 7.76
CA GLU A 38 11.41 10.64 7.23
C GLU A 38 10.47 9.91 8.21
N LYS A 39 9.37 10.56 8.61
CA LYS A 39 8.34 9.92 9.45
C LYS A 39 7.35 9.04 8.70
N THR A 40 7.34 9.10 7.37
CA THR A 40 6.50 8.28 6.48
C THR A 40 7.33 7.70 5.35
N LEU A 41 7.10 6.42 5.04
CA LEU A 41 7.75 5.73 3.92
C LEU A 41 6.72 4.88 3.16
N TYR A 42 6.97 4.69 1.87
CA TYR A 42 6.14 3.90 0.98
C TYR A 42 6.91 2.66 0.53
N PHE A 43 6.21 1.52 0.45
CA PHE A 43 6.81 0.25 0.14
C PHE A 43 5.96 -0.58 -0.80
N PHE A 44 6.58 -1.21 -1.79
CA PHE A 44 6.06 -2.44 -2.36
C PHE A 44 6.50 -3.60 -1.48
N THR A 45 5.53 -4.40 -1.04
CA THR A 45 5.79 -5.63 -0.28
C THR A 45 4.97 -6.75 -0.84
N GLU A 46 5.56 -7.93 -0.92
CA GLU A 46 4.84 -9.14 -1.28
C GLU A 46 4.11 -9.69 -0.04
N LEU A 47 2.83 -10.02 -0.19
CA LEU A 47 2.07 -10.68 0.87
C LEU A 47 2.38 -12.18 0.88
N LYS A 48 2.84 -12.69 2.01
CA LYS A 48 3.13 -14.12 2.20
C LYS A 48 1.92 -14.84 2.77
N LYS A 49 1.46 -15.91 2.12
CA LYS A 49 0.37 -16.76 2.65
C LYS A 49 0.89 -17.57 3.83
N LYS A 50 0.05 -17.80 4.85
CA LYS A 50 0.41 -18.62 6.02
C LYS A 50 0.70 -20.09 5.64
N LYS A 51 0.00 -20.59 4.62
CA LYS A 51 0.19 -21.90 3.96
C LYS A 51 -0.27 -21.75 2.50
N THR A 52 0.18 -22.63 1.59
CA THR A 52 -0.14 -22.58 0.16
C THR A 52 -1.66 -22.50 -0.12
N GLU A 53 -2.46 -23.21 0.66
CA GLU A 53 -3.93 -23.27 0.54
C GLU A 53 -4.66 -22.17 1.32
N ASN A 54 -3.95 -21.35 2.10
CA ASN A 54 -4.59 -20.37 2.99
C ASN A 54 -4.89 -19.06 2.25
N THR A 55 -6.09 -18.52 2.46
CA THR A 55 -6.51 -17.20 1.96
C THR A 55 -5.98 -16.05 2.83
N ARG A 56 -5.46 -16.35 4.03
CA ARG A 56 -4.94 -15.36 4.98
C ARG A 56 -3.43 -15.17 4.82
N TYR A 57 -3.05 -13.92 4.65
CA TYR A 57 -1.65 -13.48 4.64
C TYR A 57 -1.09 -13.32 6.05
N VAL A 58 0.19 -13.63 6.21
CA VAL A 58 0.95 -13.40 7.43
C VAL A 58 1.11 -11.88 7.62
N ARG A 59 0.75 -11.41 8.80
CA ARG A 59 0.93 -10.02 9.22
C ARG A 59 1.59 -9.91 10.60
N SER A 60 2.21 -11.00 11.07
CA SER A 60 3.02 -11.01 12.29
C SER A 60 4.45 -10.62 11.94
N VAL A 61 5.09 -9.84 12.79
CA VAL A 61 6.47 -9.36 12.60
C VAL A 61 7.15 -9.26 13.95
N GLY A 62 8.28 -9.95 14.11
CA GLY A 62 8.93 -10.09 15.42
C GLY A 62 7.97 -10.65 16.47
N LYS A 63 7.83 -9.94 17.58
CA LYS A 63 6.90 -10.29 18.69
C LYS A 63 5.53 -9.62 18.60
N GLY A 64 5.26 -8.86 17.52
CA GLY A 64 4.00 -8.16 17.32
C GLY A 64 3.28 -8.54 16.03
N SER A 65 2.21 -7.82 15.73
CA SER A 65 1.46 -8.00 14.48
C SER A 65 0.74 -6.74 14.01
N TRP A 66 0.63 -6.60 12.69
CA TRP A 66 -0.23 -5.60 12.07
C TRP A 66 -1.69 -6.07 12.13
N LYS A 67 -2.55 -5.29 12.80
CA LYS A 67 -3.99 -5.53 12.91
C LYS A 67 -4.77 -4.54 12.08
N SER A 68 -5.80 -5.02 11.39
CA SER A 68 -6.74 -4.14 10.67
C SER A 68 -7.49 -3.25 11.65
N GLN A 69 -7.63 -1.97 11.30
CA GLN A 69 -8.42 -0.98 12.02
C GLN A 69 -9.78 -0.73 11.35
N ASP A 70 -9.92 -1.12 10.09
CA ASP A 70 -11.14 -1.01 9.30
C ASP A 70 -11.43 -2.31 8.53
N LYS A 71 -12.60 -2.37 7.88
CA LYS A 71 -12.98 -3.48 6.99
C LYS A 71 -12.31 -3.39 5.60
N GLY A 72 -11.59 -2.31 5.33
CA GLY A 72 -11.13 -1.91 4.00
C GLY A 72 -12.19 -1.10 3.23
N LYS A 73 -11.70 -0.13 2.46
CA LYS A 73 -12.50 0.73 1.59
C LYS A 73 -12.20 0.40 0.13
N ALA A 74 -13.22 0.41 -0.72
CA ALA A 74 -13.06 0.26 -2.16
C ALA A 74 -12.27 1.44 -2.73
N VAL A 75 -11.42 1.16 -3.71
CA VAL A 75 -10.76 2.15 -4.55
C VAL A 75 -11.21 1.89 -5.98
N CYS A 76 -11.94 2.84 -6.54
CA CYS A 76 -12.48 2.77 -7.89
C CYS A 76 -11.71 3.68 -8.85
N SER A 77 -11.84 3.44 -10.15
CA SER A 77 -11.44 4.39 -11.18
C SER A 77 -12.45 5.54 -11.27
N GLU A 78 -12.11 6.57 -12.05
CA GLU A 78 -13.02 7.67 -12.41
C GLU A 78 -14.33 7.19 -13.01
N ARG A 79 -14.28 6.09 -13.77
CA ARG A 79 -15.44 5.48 -14.41
C ARG A 79 -16.21 4.54 -13.48
N GLY A 80 -15.87 4.53 -12.19
CA GLY A 80 -16.54 3.72 -11.17
C GLY A 80 -16.11 2.25 -11.11
N SER A 81 -15.16 1.81 -11.94
CA SER A 81 -14.70 0.41 -11.94
C SER A 81 -13.85 0.13 -10.69
N LEU A 82 -14.16 -0.93 -9.96
CA LEU A 82 -13.39 -1.34 -8.79
C LEU A 82 -11.96 -1.76 -9.19
N LEU A 83 -10.95 -1.02 -8.72
CA LEU A 83 -9.54 -1.34 -8.95
C LEU A 83 -8.95 -2.18 -7.82
N GLY A 84 -9.43 -1.96 -6.60
CA GLY A 84 -8.88 -2.62 -5.43
C GLY A 84 -9.41 -2.06 -4.12
N TYR A 85 -8.63 -2.26 -3.07
CA TYR A 85 -9.00 -1.91 -1.70
C TYR A 85 -7.87 -1.19 -0.99
N LYS A 86 -8.25 -0.35 -0.04
CA LYS A 86 -7.37 0.36 0.89
C LYS A 86 -7.76 0.00 2.31
N ARG A 87 -6.81 -0.49 3.11
CA ARG A 87 -7.02 -0.88 4.52
C ARG A 87 -6.10 -0.09 5.43
N SER A 88 -6.61 0.28 6.61
CA SER A 88 -5.81 0.89 7.66
C SER A 88 -5.40 -0.20 8.66
N LEU A 89 -4.12 -0.27 9.00
CA LEU A 89 -3.57 -1.20 9.96
C LEU A 89 -2.77 -0.47 11.05
N ARG A 90 -2.75 -1.06 12.24
CA ARG A 90 -1.93 -0.63 13.38
C ARG A 90 -1.04 -1.78 13.82
N TYR A 91 0.24 -1.51 14.05
CA TYR A 91 1.12 -2.49 14.66
C TYR A 91 0.86 -2.56 16.17
N GLN A 92 0.63 -3.77 16.67
CA GLN A 92 0.44 -4.05 18.09
C GLN A 92 1.51 -5.03 18.58
N HIS A 93 2.15 -4.67 19.68
CA HIS A 93 3.12 -5.47 20.42
C HIS A 93 3.00 -5.13 21.90
N SER A 94 2.11 -5.83 22.60
CA SER A 94 1.90 -5.62 24.05
C SER A 94 3.21 -5.72 24.83
N GLY A 95 3.42 -4.77 25.76
CA GLY A 95 4.64 -4.67 26.58
C GLY A 95 5.82 -3.96 25.91
N SER A 96 5.70 -3.54 24.64
CA SER A 96 6.74 -2.77 23.95
C SER A 96 6.50 -1.26 24.08
N PRO A 97 7.57 -0.44 24.19
CA PRO A 97 7.45 1.02 24.09
C PRO A 97 6.93 1.49 22.71
N HIS A 98 6.93 0.61 21.69
CA HIS A 98 6.45 0.91 20.35
C HIS A 98 5.00 0.46 20.10
N ASP A 99 4.32 -0.08 21.12
CA ASP A 99 2.95 -0.60 20.98
C ASP A 99 2.00 0.48 20.45
N GLY A 100 1.27 0.15 19.38
CA GLY A 100 0.27 1.02 18.79
C GLY A 100 0.79 2.30 18.14
N GLN A 101 2.11 2.55 18.10
CA GLN A 101 2.70 3.79 17.57
C GLN A 101 2.81 3.81 16.05
N TRP A 102 2.73 2.66 15.39
CA TRP A 102 2.93 2.54 13.95
C TRP A 102 1.63 2.27 13.21
N LEU A 103 1.43 3.01 12.13
CA LEU A 103 0.25 2.96 11.28
C LEU A 103 0.67 2.59 9.86
N MET A 104 -0.16 1.78 9.20
CA MET A 104 0.02 1.40 7.81
C MET A 104 -1.28 1.63 7.04
N LYS A 105 -1.17 2.17 5.82
CA LYS A 105 -2.23 2.04 4.81
C LYS A 105 -1.78 1.05 3.76
N GLU A 106 -2.50 -0.06 3.62
CA GLU A 106 -2.25 -1.13 2.66
C GLU A 106 -3.20 -0.99 1.47
N TYR A 107 -2.65 -0.98 0.25
CA TYR A 107 -3.39 -0.91 -1.01
C TYR A 107 -3.21 -2.22 -1.78
N SER A 108 -4.31 -2.85 -2.18
CA SER A 108 -4.30 -4.15 -2.87
C SER A 108 -5.22 -4.16 -4.06
N LEU A 109 -4.84 -4.84 -5.15
CA LEU A 109 -5.69 -5.02 -6.33
C LEU A 109 -6.89 -5.95 -6.04
N CYS A 110 -8.03 -5.69 -6.67
CA CYS A 110 -9.21 -6.56 -6.60
C CYS A 110 -9.01 -7.80 -7.49
N GLU A 111 -9.75 -8.87 -7.20
CA GLU A 111 -9.57 -10.14 -7.92
C GLU A 111 -9.88 -10.05 -9.42
N ASN A 112 -10.83 -9.19 -9.82
CA ASN A 112 -11.16 -8.98 -11.23
C ASN A 112 -9.98 -8.37 -12.00
N VAL A 113 -9.29 -7.39 -11.42
CA VAL A 113 -8.08 -6.82 -12.01
C VAL A 113 -6.98 -7.88 -12.07
N LYS A 114 -6.76 -8.62 -10.98
CA LYS A 114 -5.75 -9.70 -10.97
C LYS A 114 -6.03 -10.75 -12.05
N LYS A 115 -7.29 -11.19 -12.18
CA LYS A 115 -7.71 -12.14 -13.22
C LYS A 115 -7.41 -11.61 -14.61
N HIS A 116 -7.80 -10.38 -14.89
CA HIS A 116 -7.52 -9.76 -16.18
C HIS A 116 -6.02 -9.74 -16.49
N LEU A 117 -5.19 -9.34 -15.54
CA LEU A 117 -3.73 -9.30 -15.71
C LEU A 117 -3.13 -10.71 -15.93
N ARG A 118 -3.67 -11.74 -15.27
CA ARG A 118 -3.27 -13.15 -15.51
C ARG A 118 -3.62 -13.58 -16.94
N ASP A 119 -4.82 -13.24 -17.41
CA ASP A 119 -5.28 -13.61 -18.75
C ASP A 119 -4.39 -12.99 -19.84
N GLN A 120 -3.85 -11.79 -19.60
CA GLN A 120 -2.89 -11.13 -20.50
C GLN A 120 -1.44 -11.67 -20.36
N ARG A 121 -1.16 -12.58 -19.42
CA ARG A 121 0.19 -13.06 -19.06
C ARG A 121 1.15 -11.94 -18.63
N GLU A 122 0.62 -10.84 -18.12
CA GLU A 122 1.38 -9.67 -17.65
C GLU A 122 1.57 -9.67 -16.12
N TYR A 123 1.15 -10.74 -15.42
CA TYR A 123 1.04 -10.75 -13.96
C TYR A 123 2.04 -11.70 -13.29
N ASN A 124 3.27 -11.22 -13.08
CA ASN A 124 4.33 -11.92 -12.35
C ASN A 124 4.41 -11.55 -10.85
N LYS A 125 3.70 -10.49 -10.42
CA LYS A 125 3.75 -9.92 -9.06
C LYS A 125 2.40 -10.01 -8.33
N GLU A 126 1.83 -11.22 -8.28
CA GLU A 126 0.42 -11.40 -7.90
C GLU A 126 0.03 -11.03 -6.47
N ASN A 127 0.99 -11.13 -5.55
CA ASN A 127 0.77 -10.91 -4.14
C ASN A 127 1.32 -9.57 -3.64
N TYR A 128 1.78 -8.70 -4.55
CA TYR A 128 2.29 -7.40 -4.16
C TYR A 128 1.18 -6.43 -3.77
N VAL A 129 1.47 -5.65 -2.73
CA VAL A 129 0.69 -4.50 -2.27
C VAL A 129 1.57 -3.28 -2.14
N LEU A 130 0.96 -2.10 -2.18
CA LEU A 130 1.60 -0.84 -1.84
C LEU A 130 1.23 -0.49 -0.40
N CYS A 131 2.23 -0.24 0.44
CA CYS A 131 2.06 0.09 1.84
C CYS A 131 2.65 1.46 2.14
N ARG A 132 1.87 2.33 2.77
CA ARG A 132 2.38 3.56 3.40
C ARG A 132 2.50 3.34 4.89
N VAL A 133 3.71 3.35 5.43
CA VAL A 133 3.97 3.17 6.86
C VAL A 133 4.34 4.52 7.47
N LYS A 134 3.78 4.85 8.64
CA LYS A 134 4.15 6.05 9.38
C LYS A 134 4.14 5.83 10.89
N ARG A 135 4.93 6.62 11.60
CA ARG A 135 4.84 6.72 13.07
C ARG A 135 3.77 7.75 13.44
N LYS A 136 2.98 7.46 14.47
CA LYS A 136 2.05 8.44 15.05
C LYS A 136 2.85 9.59 15.66
N ALA A 137 2.49 10.83 15.34
CA ALA A 137 3.10 12.01 15.94
C ALA A 137 2.81 12.08 17.45
N GLY A 138 3.79 12.53 18.23
CA GLY A 138 3.58 12.95 19.62
C GLY A 138 2.80 14.27 19.68
N LYS A 139 2.26 14.63 20.85
CA LYS A 139 1.41 15.82 21.01
C LYS A 139 2.14 17.16 20.72
N ASP A 140 3.46 17.22 20.83
CA ASP A 140 4.27 18.46 20.68
C ASP A 140 5.24 18.46 19.49
N ASP A 141 5.04 17.57 18.51
CA ASP A 141 6.01 17.38 17.42
C ASP A 141 5.73 18.37 16.25
N THR A 142 6.24 19.61 16.34
CA THR A 142 6.07 20.67 15.31
C THR A 142 6.64 20.27 13.95
N VAL A 143 7.72 19.47 13.93
CA VAL A 143 8.27 18.84 12.71
C VAL A 143 7.25 17.92 12.06
N ALA A 144 6.41 17.24 12.85
CA ALA A 144 5.36 16.38 12.31
C ALA A 144 4.27 17.17 11.56
N ARG A 145 4.03 18.45 11.88
CA ARG A 145 3.05 19.27 11.13
C ARG A 145 3.51 19.56 9.71
N LYS A 146 4.77 19.98 9.53
CA LYS A 146 5.33 20.24 8.19
C LYS A 146 5.42 18.97 7.35
N GLU A 147 5.89 17.86 7.94
CA GLU A 147 5.87 16.56 7.26
C GLU A 147 4.45 16.06 6.96
N THR A 148 3.45 16.39 7.78
CA THR A 148 2.07 16.00 7.49
C THR A 148 1.59 16.62 6.17
N ILE A 149 1.96 17.88 5.91
CA ILE A 149 1.63 18.58 4.66
C ILE A 149 2.35 17.93 3.46
N GLU A 150 3.67 17.71 3.56
CA GLU A 150 4.45 17.05 2.49
C GLU A 150 3.97 15.61 2.20
N VAL A 151 3.54 14.89 3.25
CA VAL A 151 2.95 13.55 3.12
C VAL A 151 1.54 13.61 2.54
N GLU A 152 0.76 14.65 2.82
CA GLU A 152 -0.55 14.88 2.18
C GLU A 152 -0.37 15.15 0.69
N GLU A 153 0.60 15.97 0.29
CA GLU A 153 0.95 16.19 -1.13
C GLU A 153 1.38 14.89 -1.82
N LEU A 154 2.24 14.08 -1.17
CA LEU A 154 2.66 12.80 -1.74
C LEU A 154 1.52 11.76 -1.73
N ASP A 155 0.63 11.80 -0.75
CA ASP A 155 -0.61 11.03 -0.72
C ASP A 155 -1.54 11.45 -1.86
N GLU A 156 -1.64 12.73 -2.19
CA GLU A 156 -2.43 13.22 -3.34
C GLU A 156 -1.88 12.69 -4.66
N ILE A 157 -0.55 12.60 -4.79
CA ILE A 157 0.12 12.01 -5.94
C ILE A 157 -0.14 10.49 -6.03
N ILE A 158 0.00 9.78 -4.91
CA ILE A 158 -0.09 8.30 -4.84
C ILE A 158 -1.54 7.78 -4.82
N ASP A 159 -2.43 8.55 -4.20
CA ASP A 159 -3.82 8.23 -3.86
C ASP A 159 -4.69 9.50 -3.74
N PRO A 160 -5.02 10.16 -4.86
CA PRO A 160 -5.74 11.43 -4.86
C PRO A 160 -7.11 11.30 -4.16
N PRO A 161 -7.54 12.34 -3.41
CA PRO A 161 -8.67 12.30 -2.48
C PRO A 161 -10.02 11.95 -3.13
N ASN A 162 -10.17 12.12 -4.44
CA ASN A 162 -11.41 11.82 -5.18
C ASN A 162 -11.44 10.44 -5.84
N GLY A 163 -10.44 9.56 -5.61
CA GLY A 163 -10.36 8.27 -6.30
C GLY A 163 -10.23 8.39 -7.84
N SER A 164 -10.06 9.61 -8.33
CA SER A 164 -9.99 9.97 -9.73
C SER A 164 -8.57 9.70 -10.22
N LEU A 165 -8.23 8.43 -10.42
CA LEU A 165 -6.99 8.09 -11.10
C LEU A 165 -7.20 8.27 -12.60
N ASN A 166 -6.73 9.40 -13.13
CA ASN A 166 -6.47 9.58 -14.55
C ASN A 166 -5.39 8.58 -14.97
N LEU A 167 -5.85 7.38 -15.33
CA LEU A 167 -5.07 6.35 -16.01
C LEU A 167 -5.02 6.62 -17.53
N SER A 168 -5.53 7.78 -17.98
CA SER A 168 -5.33 8.34 -19.32
C SER A 168 -3.89 8.85 -19.44
N ASN A 169 -2.98 7.92 -19.65
CA ASN A 169 -2.14 7.85 -20.84
C ASN A 169 -1.24 6.61 -20.69
N ASP A 170 -1.41 5.71 -21.66
CA ASP A 170 -0.54 4.59 -22.04
C ASP A 170 -0.40 3.32 -21.17
N ALA A 171 -0.85 3.26 -19.91
CA ALA A 171 -0.79 1.99 -19.15
C ALA A 171 -2.12 1.21 -19.05
N THR A 172 -3.25 1.80 -19.48
CA THR A 172 -4.58 1.21 -19.20
C THR A 172 -5.56 1.33 -20.37
N LYS A 173 -5.13 1.02 -21.59
CA LYS A 173 -6.07 0.49 -22.61
C LYS A 173 -6.53 -0.92 -22.21
N LEU A 174 -6.95 -1.10 -20.96
CA LEU A 174 -7.83 -2.18 -20.59
C LEU A 174 -9.18 -1.80 -21.17
N ARG A 175 -9.45 -2.27 -22.39
CA ARG A 175 -10.81 -2.41 -22.89
C ARG A 175 -11.52 -3.33 -21.90
N LEU A 176 -12.12 -2.74 -20.87
CA LEU A 176 -13.31 -3.28 -20.24
C LEU A 176 -14.41 -3.22 -21.32
N ALA A 177 -14.28 -4.08 -22.33
CA ALA A 177 -15.35 -4.33 -23.27
C ALA A 177 -16.44 -5.01 -22.47
N ASN A 178 -17.61 -4.35 -22.46
CA ASN A 178 -18.88 -4.95 -22.12
C ASN A 178 -18.97 -6.32 -22.81
N GLY A 179 -18.98 -7.38 -22.01
CA GLY A 179 -19.46 -8.68 -22.47
C GLY A 179 -20.98 -8.63 -22.40
N ASN A 180 -21.63 -8.71 -23.56
CA ASN A 180 -23.02 -9.10 -23.70
C ASN A 180 -23.31 -10.42 -22.97
#